data_AF-A0A3A0AUR7-F1
#
_entry.id   AF-A0A3A0AUR7-F1
#
_cell.length_a   1.000
_cell.length_b   1.000
_cell.length_c   1.000
_cell.angle_alpha   90.00
_cell.angle_beta   90.00
_cell.angle_gamma   90.00
#
_symmetry.space_group_name_H-M   'P 1'
#
loop_
_entity.id
_entity.type
_entity.pdbx_description
1 polymer ?
#
loop_
_entity_poly.entity_id
_entity_poly.type
_entity_poly.pdbx_seq_one_letter_code
_entity_poly.pdbx_strand_id
1 'polypeptide(L)' 'MSRRDRLIAKIRARPVEARASDVVALLEEFGWVLDRQQGSHMVFTKPGRRSFVVPLVSGRRVTRMYLDQVIELLGLDD' A
#
# COMPACT_ATOMS: atom_id res chain seq x y z
N MET A 1 15.34 12.29 7.62
CA MET A 1 14.36 11.38 6.96
C MET A 1 13.30 12.20 6.26
N SER A 2 13.20 11.99 4.95
CA SER A 2 12.12 12.53 4.10
C SER A 2 10.77 11.92 4.50
N ARG A 3 9.66 12.50 4.01
CA ARG A 3 8.32 11.92 4.19
C ARG A 3 8.26 10.49 3.63
N ARG A 4 8.88 10.27 2.48
CA ARG A 4 8.99 8.97 1.80
C ARG A 4 9.71 7.94 2.66
N ASP A 5 10.85 8.29 3.24
CA ASP A 5 11.64 7.37 4.09
C ASP A 5 10.84 6.92 5.31
N ARG A 6 10.06 7.84 5.91
CA ARG A 6 9.22 7.52 7.07
C ARG A 6 8.08 6.57 6.71
N LEU A 7 7.47 6.74 5.53
CA LEU A 7 6.43 5.83 5.03
C LEU A 7 7.00 4.45 4.76
N ILE A 8 8.16 4.37 4.08
CA ILE A 8 8.85 3.11 3.82
C ILE A 8 9.17 2.40 5.13
N ALA A 9 9.79 3.09 6.09
CA ALA A 9 10.11 2.51 7.40
C ALA A 9 8.86 2.00 8.14
N LYS A 10 7.76 2.75 8.09
CA LYS A 10 6.50 2.36 8.74
C LYS A 10 5.88 1.10 8.15
N ILE A 11 5.91 0.95 6.82
CA ILE A 11 5.37 -0.23 6.14
C ILE A 11 6.34 -1.41 6.26
N ARG A 12 7.66 -1.20 6.14
CA ARG A 12 8.71 -2.24 6.34
C ARG A 12 8.73 -2.81 7.76
N ALA A 13 8.30 -2.04 8.76
CA ALA A 13 8.09 -2.54 10.12
C ALA A 13 6.99 -3.62 10.21
N ARG A 14 6.23 -3.85 9.12
CA ARG A 14 5.19 -4.88 8.97
C ARG A 14 4.26 -4.91 10.19
N PRO A 15 3.61 -3.79 10.56
CA PRO A 15 2.63 -3.81 11.66
C PRO A 15 1.52 -4.82 11.35
N VAL A 16 0.86 -5.35 12.39
CA VAL A 16 -0.29 -6.26 12.23
C VAL A 16 -1.35 -5.62 11.33
N GLU A 17 -1.55 -4.31 11.51
CA GLU A 17 -2.39 -3.48 10.65
C GLU A 17 -1.76 -2.10 10.42
N ALA A 18 -1.71 -1.66 9.15
CA ALA A 18 -1.36 -0.28 8.79
C ALA A 18 -2.63 0.55 8.48
N ARG A 19 -2.54 1.88 8.51
CA ARG A 19 -3.62 2.73 8.01
C ARG A 19 -3.64 2.64 6.49
N ALA A 20 -4.83 2.52 5.90
CA ALA A 20 -5.00 2.56 4.45
C ALA A 20 -4.36 3.81 3.82
N SER A 21 -4.46 4.97 4.49
CA SER A 21 -3.86 6.22 4.03
C SER A 21 -2.34 6.17 3.91
N ASP A 22 -1.65 5.42 4.79
CA ASP A 22 -0.19 5.27 4.70
C ASP A 22 0.19 4.41 3.48
N VAL A 23 -0.59 3.36 3.21
CA VAL A 23 -0.39 2.47 2.06
C VAL A 23 -0.68 3.20 0.75
N VAL A 24 -1.77 3.98 0.68
CA VAL A 24 -2.09 4.83 -0.48
C VAL A 24 -0.95 5.81 -0.74
N ALA A 25 -0.52 6.56 0.27
CA ALA A 25 0.56 7.54 0.12
C ALA A 25 1.87 6.87 -0.34
N LEU A 26 2.19 5.68 0.17
CA LEU A 26 3.37 4.95 -0.28
C LEU A 26 3.23 4.50 -1.74
N LEU A 27 2.08 3.95 -2.15
CA LEU A 27 1.85 3.51 -3.52
C LEU A 27 1.93 4.68 -4.52
N GLU A 28 1.37 5.84 -4.17
CA GLU A 28 1.44 7.09 -4.95
C GLU A 28 2.88 7.58 -5.16
N GLU A 29 3.73 7.50 -4.13
CA GLU A 29 5.17 7.81 -4.23
C GLU A 29 5.92 6.92 -5.24
N PHE A 30 5.37 5.76 -5.58
CA PHE A 30 5.90 4.82 -6.57
C PHE A 30 5.10 4.84 -7.89
N GLY A 31 4.21 5.82 -8.07
CA GLY A 31 3.45 6.05 -9.30
C GLY A 31 2.25 5.13 -9.48
N TRP A 32 1.79 4.47 -8.41
CA TRP A 32 0.49 3.80 -8.39
C TRP A 32 -0.58 4.79 -7.92
N VAL A 33 -1.71 4.83 -8.62
CA VAL A 33 -2.81 5.74 -8.28
C VAL A 33 -4.00 4.92 -7.82
N LEU A 34 -4.71 5.40 -6.79
CA LEU A 34 -5.98 4.82 -6.38
C LEU A 34 -7.03 5.10 -7.46
N ASP A 35 -7.44 4.06 -8.18
CA ASP A 35 -8.43 4.12 -9.26
C ASP A 35 -9.85 4.10 -8.72
N ARG A 36 -10.13 3.15 -7.81
CA ARG A 36 -11.43 3.02 -7.15
C ARG A 36 -11.32 2.39 -5.78
N GLN A 37 -12.24 2.74 -4.90
CA GLN A 37 -12.50 2.04 -3.64
C GLN A 37 -13.95 1.59 -3.60
N GLN A 38 -14.18 0.28 -3.50
CA GLN A 38 -15.51 -0.31 -3.38
C GLN A 38 -15.57 -1.14 -2.09
N GLY A 39 -16.32 -0.64 -1.10
CA GLY A 39 -16.41 -1.28 0.21
C GLY A 39 -15.03 -1.46 0.85
N SER A 40 -14.67 -2.71 1.10
CA SER A 40 -13.38 -3.11 1.68
C SER A 40 -12.27 -3.35 0.67
N HIS A 41 -12.37 -2.90 -0.58
CA HIS A 41 -11.33 -3.13 -1.59
C HIS A 41 -10.90 -1.83 -2.26
N MET A 42 -9.59 -1.58 -2.25
CA MET A 42 -8.95 -0.51 -3.02
C MET A 42 -8.28 -1.10 -4.25
N VAL A 43 -8.49 -0.48 -5.41
CA VAL A 43 -7.86 -0.87 -6.66
C VAL A 43 -6.88 0.23 -7.06
N PHE A 44 -5.64 -0.15 -7.30
CA PHE A 44 -4.57 0.71 -7.76
C PHE A 44 -4.19 0.40 -9.19
N THR A 45 -3.90 1.44 -9.96
CA THR A 45 -3.45 1.33 -11.35
C THR A 45 -2.14 2.07 -11.54
N LYS A 46 -1.33 1.59 -12.49
CA LYS A 46 -0.10 2.23 -12.93
C LYS A 46 0.07 1.97 -14.43
N PRO A 47 0.41 2.98 -15.25
CA PRO A 47 0.61 2.77 -16.68
C PRO A 47 1.58 1.62 -16.97
N GLY A 48 1.18 0.72 -17.87
CA GLY A 48 1.98 -0.46 -18.25
C GLY A 48 2.08 -1.56 -17.18
N ARG A 49 1.32 -1.49 -16.09
CA ARG A 49 1.24 -2.52 -15.05
C ARG A 49 -0.18 -3.02 -14.89
N ARG A 50 -0.34 -4.29 -14.50
CA ARG A 50 -1.64 -4.85 -14.09
C ARG A 50 -2.13 -4.13 -12.83
N SER A 51 -3.44 -3.93 -12.72
CA SER A 51 -4.05 -3.38 -11.50
C SER A 51 -3.71 -4.23 -10.28
N PHE A 52 -3.52 -3.56 -9.15
CA PHE A 52 -3.22 -4.16 -7.85
C PHE A 52 -4.38 -3.89 -6.89
N VAL A 53 -4.82 -4.91 -6.15
CA VAL A 53 -5.97 -4.80 -5.25
C VAL A 53 -5.50 -4.96 -3.81
N VAL A 54 -5.88 -4.01 -2.95
CA VAL A 54 -5.60 -4.04 -1.52
C VAL A 54 -6.93 -4.10 -0.75
N PRO A 55 -7.24 -5.25 -0.14
CA PRO A 55 -8.36 -5.36 0.78
C PRO A 55 -8.11 -4.59 2.09
N LEU A 56 -9.21 -4.16 2.68
CA LEU A 56 -9.28 -3.35 3.88
C LEU A 56 -10.04 -4.09 4.97
N VAL A 57 -9.45 -4.18 6.16
CA VAL A 57 -10.14 -4.55 7.39
C VAL A 57 -10.94 -3.33 7.86
N SER A 58 -12.24 -3.54 8.07
CA SER A 58 -13.19 -2.52 8.51
C SER A 58 -13.14 -1.22 7.68
N GLY A 59 -12.76 -1.32 6.40
CA GLY A 59 -12.66 -0.20 5.46
C GLY A 59 -11.57 0.83 5.76
N ARG A 60 -10.63 0.57 6.69
CA ARG A 60 -9.64 1.58 7.14
C ARG A 60 -8.23 1.04 7.32
N ARG A 61 -8.05 -0.28 7.40
CA ARG A 61 -6.79 -0.92 7.78
C ARG A 61 -6.34 -1.93 6.75
N VAL A 62 -5.04 -2.08 6.57
CA VAL A 62 -4.43 -3.09 5.69
C VAL A 62 -3.68 -4.09 6.57
N THR A 63 -3.97 -5.38 6.42
CA THR A 63 -3.31 -6.43 7.21
C THR A 63 -1.86 -6.60 6.80
N ARG A 64 -1.04 -7.12 7.72
CA ARG A 64 0.37 -7.49 7.46
C ARG A 64 0.57 -8.23 6.13
N MET A 65 -0.27 -9.24 5.83
CA MET A 65 -0.18 -10.02 4.60
C MET A 65 -0.20 -9.14 3.33
N TYR A 66 -1.07 -8.12 3.30
CA TYR A 66 -1.12 -7.19 2.16
C TYR A 66 -0.02 -6.14 2.22
N LEU A 67 0.56 -5.86 3.40
CA LEU A 67 1.78 -5.07 3.48
C LEU A 67 2.96 -5.81 2.85
N ASP A 68 3.09 -7.12 3.09
CA ASP A 68 4.14 -7.94 2.48
C ASP A 68 4.00 -7.92 0.94
N GLN A 69 2.79 -8.06 0.40
CA GLN A 69 2.54 -7.91 -1.04
C GLN A 69 2.89 -6.51 -1.57
N VAL A 70 2.61 -5.45 -0.79
CA VAL A 70 3.00 -4.07 -1.17
C VAL A 70 4.52 -3.93 -1.17
N ILE A 71 5.22 -4.49 -0.19
CA ILE A 71 6.69 -4.42 -0.11
C ILE A 71 7.30 -5.17 -1.31
N GLU A 72 6.82 -6.38 -1.62
CA GLU A 72 7.24 -7.16 -2.79
C GLU A 72 6.96 -6.42 -4.11
N LEU A 73 5.75 -5.88 -4.27
CA LEU A 73 5.35 -5.09 -5.45
C LEU A 73 6.28 -3.90 -5.70
N LEU A 74 6.77 -3.28 -4.62
CA LEU A 74 7.62 -2.09 -4.67
C LEU A 74 9.12 -2.42 -4.67
N GLY A 75 9.50 -3.70 -4.54
CA GLY A 75 10.90 -4.13 -4.44
C GLY A 75 11.57 -3.61 -3.16
N LEU A 76 10.86 -3.63 -2.04
CA LEU A 76 11.30 -3.08 -0.76
C LEU A 76 11.70 -4.17 0.25
N ASP A 77 11.93 -5.41 -0.18
CA ASP A 77 12.14 -6.58 0.70
C ASP A 77 13.54 -6.70 1.34
N ASP A 78 14.45 -5.76 1.08
CA ASP A 78 15.80 -5.74 1.67
C ASP A 78 15.83 -5.72 3.22
#